data_AF-A0A2V7YJ14-F1
#
_entry.id   AF-A0A2V7YJ14-F1
#
_cell.length_a   1.000
_cell.length_b   1.000
_cell.length_c   1.000
_cell.angle_alpha   90.00
_cell.angle_beta   90.00
_cell.angle_gamma   90.00
#
_symmetry.space_group_name_H-M   'P 1'
#
loop_
_entity.id
_entity.type
_entity.pdbx_description
1 polymer ?
#
loop_
_entity_poly.entity_id
_entity_poly.type
_entity_poly.pdbx_seq_one_letter_code
_entity_poly.pdbx_strand_id
1 'polypeptide(L)'
;APGAHPVGTGVGAASGAVAGAALGGAVGGPVGAVVGAAVGGVAGGLAGKGVAEGVNPTAEDAYWRNNYSKRPYAANRSYDDLAPAYRYGWESRGRYADRNFNDAENDLQHGWEQTKGKSQLAWSDAKHAVKDSWNRVTDRTAHDNYWRENHATRPYYKAGHTYDDDYAPAYRYGYDSAHTHAGRTFDQAENDLQHGWEQTKGKSKLAWSDAKHATKDAWHRVESALPGDADRDGY
;
A
#
# COMPACT_ATOMS: atom_id res chain seq x y z
N ALA A 1 16.03 42.94 -44.28
CA ALA A 1 16.62 41.60 -44.36
C ALA A 1 16.95 41.11 -42.95
N PRO A 2 16.70 39.84 -42.60
CA PRO A 2 16.59 39.36 -41.22
C PRO A 2 17.92 38.82 -40.67
N GLY A 3 18.12 38.97 -39.36
CA GLY A 3 19.09 38.22 -38.56
C GLY A 3 18.32 37.41 -37.50
N ALA A 4 18.62 36.12 -37.40
CA ALA A 4 17.87 35.11 -36.67
C ALA A 4 18.04 35.18 -35.14
N HIS A 5 17.04 34.57 -34.47
CA HIS A 5 16.87 34.41 -33.02
C HIS A 5 17.96 33.53 -32.36
N PRO A 6 18.04 33.55 -31.01
CA PRO A 6 17.27 32.56 -30.25
C PRO A 6 16.42 33.17 -29.13
N VAL A 7 15.14 32.80 -29.11
CA VAL A 7 14.25 33.01 -27.97
C VAL A 7 14.41 31.78 -27.07
N GLY A 8 15.10 31.96 -25.95
CA GLY A 8 15.15 30.97 -24.87
C GLY A 8 14.18 31.37 -23.77
N THR A 9 12.90 31.02 -23.92
CA THR A 9 11.95 31.04 -22.80
C THR A 9 12.12 29.73 -22.03
N GLY A 10 12.93 29.75 -20.99
CA GLY A 10 13.12 28.62 -20.09
C GLY A 10 12.61 28.95 -18.69
N VAL A 11 11.29 28.86 -18.48
CA VAL A 11 10.69 28.62 -17.15
C VAL A 11 9.43 27.78 -17.36
N GLY A 12 9.62 26.46 -17.43
CA GLY A 12 8.54 25.49 -17.29
C GLY A 12 8.68 24.83 -15.92
N ALA A 13 7.76 25.14 -15.00
CA ALA A 13 7.58 24.35 -13.78
C ALA A 13 6.90 23.03 -14.17
N ALA A 14 7.70 22.03 -14.53
CA ALA A 14 7.26 20.65 -14.70
C ALA A 14 8.01 19.77 -13.69
N SER A 15 7.69 19.96 -12.41
CA SER A 15 8.11 19.06 -11.34
C SER A 15 6.87 18.35 -10.80
N GLY A 16 6.40 17.37 -11.56
CA GLY A 16 5.41 16.39 -11.16
C GLY A 16 5.77 15.09 -11.88
N ALA A 17 6.24 14.10 -11.13
CA ALA A 17 6.83 12.87 -11.65
C ALA A 17 5.89 12.16 -12.64
N VAL A 18 6.31 12.08 -13.90
CA VAL A 18 5.78 11.09 -14.84
C VAL A 18 6.58 9.81 -14.62
N ALA A 19 6.15 8.97 -13.68
CA ALA A 19 6.65 7.61 -13.56
C ALA A 19 5.71 6.68 -14.35
N GLY A 20 5.93 6.59 -15.66
CA GLY A 20 5.25 5.67 -16.57
C GLY A 20 6.21 4.61 -17.11
N ALA A 21 5.98 3.37 -16.66
CA ALA A 21 6.28 2.05 -17.26
C ALA A 21 7.73 1.65 -17.62
N ALA A 22 8.15 0.50 -17.06
CA ALA A 22 8.82 -0.53 -17.85
C ALA A 22 7.97 -1.82 -17.79
N LEU A 23 7.42 -2.20 -18.94
CA LEU A 23 6.86 -3.54 -19.17
C LEU A 23 8.00 -4.55 -19.09
N GLY A 24 7.87 -5.55 -18.21
CA GLY A 24 8.80 -6.68 -18.12
C GLY A 24 8.03 -7.95 -17.80
N GLY A 25 7.78 -8.77 -18.82
CA GLY A 25 7.15 -10.07 -18.66
C GLY A 25 8.06 -11.04 -17.92
N ALA A 26 7.53 -11.72 -16.90
CA ALA A 26 8.02 -13.02 -16.47
C ALA A 26 7.03 -14.07 -16.95
N VAL A 27 7.35 -14.72 -18.08
CA VAL A 27 6.74 -15.98 -18.47
C VAL A 27 7.32 -17.04 -17.53
N GLY A 28 6.55 -17.47 -16.52
CA GLY A 28 6.87 -18.69 -15.76
C GLY A 28 6.36 -18.73 -14.31
N GLY A 29 5.28 -19.47 -14.07
CA GLY A 29 5.01 -20.19 -12.81
C GLY A 29 4.49 -19.41 -11.60
N PRO A 30 3.81 -20.08 -10.64
CA PRO A 30 3.18 -19.43 -9.49
C PRO A 30 4.24 -19.05 -8.45
N VAL A 31 4.08 -17.86 -7.86
CA VAL A 31 4.92 -17.25 -6.80
C VAL A 31 6.26 -16.70 -7.31
N GLY A 32 6.24 -15.57 -8.01
CA GLY A 32 7.48 -14.89 -8.42
C GLY A 32 7.31 -13.54 -9.12
N ALA A 33 6.17 -12.85 -8.93
CA ALA A 33 5.94 -11.56 -9.56
C ALA A 33 6.65 -10.46 -8.77
N VAL A 34 7.66 -9.86 -9.40
CA VAL A 34 8.45 -8.71 -8.94
C VAL A 34 7.52 -7.57 -8.51
N VAL A 35 7.44 -7.32 -7.20
CA VAL A 35 6.89 -6.07 -6.66
C VAL A 35 8.04 -5.07 -6.64
N GLY A 36 8.21 -4.35 -7.75
CA GLY A 36 9.10 -3.19 -7.82
C GLY A 36 8.48 -2.02 -7.06
N ALA A 37 9.13 -1.58 -5.98
CA ALA A 37 8.68 -0.49 -5.14
C ALA A 37 8.74 0.87 -5.88
N ALA A 38 7.61 1.31 -6.45
CA ALA A 38 7.40 2.73 -6.74
C ALA A 38 6.93 3.44 -5.46
N VAL A 39 7.86 3.76 -4.56
CA VAL A 39 7.60 4.71 -3.46
C VAL A 39 7.50 6.11 -4.08
N GLY A 40 6.30 6.49 -4.52
CA GLY A 40 5.97 7.82 -5.03
C GLY A 40 5.14 8.58 -4.02
N GLY A 41 5.79 9.31 -3.10
CA GLY A 41 5.11 10.26 -2.24
C GLY A 41 4.60 11.44 -3.07
N VAL A 42 3.29 11.63 -3.18
CA VAL A 42 2.73 12.95 -3.50
C VAL A 42 2.67 13.72 -2.18
N ALA A 43 3.74 14.47 -1.88
CA ALA A 43 3.72 15.48 -0.85
C ALA A 43 2.88 16.67 -1.36
N GLY A 44 1.55 16.59 -1.20
CA GLY A 44 0.65 17.74 -1.37
C GLY A 44 0.73 18.60 -0.11
N GLY A 45 1.35 19.77 -0.22
CA GLY A 45 1.61 20.67 0.91
C GLY A 45 0.33 21.20 1.57
N LEU A 46 -0.07 20.60 2.69
CA LEU A 46 -0.85 21.25 3.73
C LEU A 46 -0.30 20.80 5.09
N ALA A 47 0.16 21.76 5.88
CA ALA A 47 0.62 21.55 7.24
C ALA A 47 -0.55 21.09 8.12
N GLY A 48 -0.51 19.84 8.55
CA GLY A 48 -1.42 19.22 9.50
C GLY A 48 -0.89 17.82 9.83
N LYS A 49 -0.83 17.47 11.12
CA LYS A 49 -0.18 16.25 11.63
C LYS A 49 -0.46 14.99 10.79
N GLY A 50 0.61 14.37 10.27
CA GLY A 50 0.76 12.91 10.27
C GLY A 50 0.14 12.07 9.15
N VAL A 51 -0.10 12.58 7.94
CA VAL A 51 -0.58 11.74 6.81
C VAL A 51 0.18 12.06 5.52
N ALA A 52 1.49 11.83 5.51
CA ALA A 52 2.32 12.04 4.31
C ALA A 52 3.17 10.82 3.96
N GLU A 53 2.72 9.62 4.28
CA GLU A 53 3.28 8.40 3.70
C GLU A 53 2.32 7.87 2.66
N GLY A 54 2.66 8.19 1.40
CA GLY A 54 1.82 7.97 0.25
C GLY A 54 1.43 6.50 0.10
N VAL A 55 0.15 6.28 -0.21
CA VAL A 55 -0.31 5.01 -0.77
C VAL A 55 0.56 4.71 -2.00
N ASN A 56 1.25 3.57 -2.01
CA ASN A 56 2.00 3.12 -3.17
C ASN A 56 1.03 2.48 -4.18
N PRO A 57 0.72 3.14 -5.32
CA PRO A 57 -0.30 2.63 -6.24
C PRO A 57 0.08 1.29 -6.88
N THR A 58 1.37 1.03 -7.09
CA THR A 58 1.86 -0.25 -7.63
C THR A 58 1.66 -1.38 -6.65
N ALA A 59 1.94 -1.15 -5.36
CA ALA A 59 1.72 -2.14 -4.30
C ALA A 59 0.21 -2.42 -4.09
N GLU A 60 -0.63 -1.39 -4.14
CA GLU A 60 -2.09 -1.57 -4.08
C GLU A 60 -2.63 -2.36 -5.28
N ASP A 61 -2.23 -2.00 -6.51
CA ASP A 61 -2.68 -2.70 -7.73
C ASP A 61 -2.28 -4.19 -7.67
N ALA A 62 -1.03 -4.48 -7.31
CA ALA A 62 -0.54 -5.84 -7.16
C ALA A 62 -1.30 -6.62 -6.07
N TYR A 63 -1.55 -6.00 -4.91
CA TYR A 63 -2.33 -6.62 -3.85
C TYR A 63 -3.75 -6.96 -4.33
N TRP A 64 -4.45 -6.00 -4.93
CA TRP A 64 -5.82 -6.23 -5.39
C TRP A 64 -5.88 -7.22 -6.55
N ARG A 65 -4.91 -7.21 -7.47
CA ARG A 65 -4.82 -8.17 -8.57
C ARG A 65 -4.70 -9.61 -8.07
N ASN A 66 -3.98 -9.83 -6.96
CA ASN A 66 -3.80 -11.16 -6.38
C ASN A 66 -4.96 -11.59 -5.45
N ASN A 67 -5.74 -10.65 -4.94
CA ASN A 67 -6.75 -10.94 -3.90
C ASN A 67 -8.20 -10.69 -4.31
N TYR A 68 -8.47 -9.99 -5.42
CA TYR A 68 -9.84 -9.63 -5.82
C TYR A 68 -10.72 -10.87 -6.01
N SER A 69 -10.19 -11.95 -6.57
CA SER A 69 -10.96 -13.16 -6.88
C SER A 69 -11.48 -13.88 -5.64
N LYS A 70 -10.89 -13.61 -4.46
CA LYS A 70 -11.34 -14.13 -3.16
C LYS A 70 -12.53 -13.36 -2.60
N ARG A 71 -12.88 -12.21 -3.20
CA ARG A 71 -13.92 -11.32 -2.70
C ARG A 71 -15.29 -11.75 -3.23
N PRO A 72 -16.34 -11.81 -2.39
CA PRO A 72 -17.66 -12.24 -2.82
C PRO A 72 -18.23 -11.41 -3.99
N TYR A 73 -17.96 -10.10 -4.00
CA TYR A 73 -18.42 -9.18 -5.03
C TYR A 73 -17.66 -9.29 -6.35
N ALA A 74 -16.57 -10.05 -6.41
CA ALA A 74 -15.81 -10.28 -7.64
C ALA A 74 -16.36 -11.43 -8.49
N ALA A 75 -17.41 -12.13 -8.03
CA ALA A 75 -18.03 -13.20 -8.78
C ALA A 75 -18.40 -12.73 -10.21
N ASN A 76 -17.93 -13.46 -11.22
CA ASN A 76 -18.13 -13.17 -12.65
C ASN A 76 -17.58 -11.81 -13.13
N ARG A 77 -16.64 -11.20 -12.41
CA ARG A 77 -15.95 -9.97 -12.83
C ARG A 77 -14.47 -10.26 -13.07
N SER A 78 -13.90 -9.61 -14.08
CA SER A 78 -12.46 -9.59 -14.26
C SER A 78 -11.80 -8.60 -13.31
N TYR A 79 -10.49 -8.73 -13.08
CA TYR A 79 -9.76 -7.70 -12.36
C TYR A 79 -9.86 -6.34 -13.06
N ASP A 80 -9.75 -6.31 -14.39
CA ASP A 80 -9.74 -5.07 -15.16
C ASP A 80 -11.08 -4.30 -15.05
N ASP A 81 -12.20 -5.00 -14.81
CA ASP A 81 -13.48 -4.37 -14.50
C ASP A 81 -13.46 -3.63 -13.15
N LEU A 82 -12.83 -4.25 -12.14
CA LEU A 82 -12.81 -3.78 -10.74
C LEU A 82 -11.62 -2.87 -10.41
N ALA A 83 -10.53 -2.93 -11.17
CA ALA A 83 -9.30 -2.18 -10.93
C ALA A 83 -9.54 -0.66 -10.81
N PRO A 84 -10.42 -0.02 -11.64
CA PRO A 84 -10.74 1.39 -11.47
C PRO A 84 -11.45 1.68 -10.14
N ALA A 85 -12.28 0.76 -9.64
CA ALA A 85 -12.99 0.91 -8.38
C ALA A 85 -12.05 0.78 -7.18
N TYR A 86 -11.14 -0.21 -7.19
CA TYR A 86 -10.10 -0.28 -6.16
C TYR A 86 -9.25 1.00 -6.16
N ARG A 87 -8.83 1.46 -7.35
CA ARG A 87 -8.04 2.69 -7.50
C ARG A 87 -8.71 3.89 -6.87
N TYR A 88 -9.96 4.08 -7.23
CA TYR A 88 -10.76 5.16 -6.69
C TYR A 88 -10.89 5.08 -5.16
N GLY A 89 -10.98 3.86 -4.59
CA GLY A 89 -11.01 3.63 -3.15
C GLY A 89 -9.76 4.12 -2.42
N TRP A 90 -8.57 3.66 -2.82
CA TRP A 90 -7.33 4.06 -2.14
C TRP A 90 -6.97 5.53 -2.37
N GLU A 91 -7.24 6.08 -3.56
CA GLU A 91 -7.01 7.50 -3.85
C GLU A 91 -7.94 8.40 -3.03
N SER A 92 -9.21 8.01 -2.90
CA SER A 92 -10.18 8.78 -2.14
C SER A 92 -9.92 8.70 -0.64
N ARG A 93 -9.41 7.57 -0.11
CA ARG A 93 -9.06 7.46 1.30
C ARG A 93 -8.02 8.51 1.72
N GLY A 94 -7.02 8.75 0.87
CA GLY A 94 -6.02 9.80 1.09
C GLY A 94 -6.63 11.21 1.07
N ARG A 95 -7.64 11.45 0.22
CA ARG A 95 -8.34 12.75 0.11
C ARG A 95 -9.24 13.05 1.31
N TYR A 96 -9.85 12.02 1.89
CA TYR A 96 -10.80 12.12 3.00
C TYR A 96 -10.21 11.49 4.27
N ALA A 97 -8.99 11.86 4.61
CA ALA A 97 -8.16 11.26 5.67
C ALA A 97 -8.89 11.17 7.04
N ASP A 98 -9.78 12.11 7.32
CA ASP A 98 -10.50 12.35 8.58
C ASP A 98 -11.92 11.74 8.62
N ARG A 99 -12.43 11.19 7.52
CA ARG A 99 -13.79 10.63 7.45
C ARG A 99 -13.79 9.11 7.42
N ASN A 100 -14.85 8.52 7.95
CA ASN A 100 -15.14 7.11 7.71
C ASN A 100 -15.84 6.94 6.34
N PHE A 101 -15.88 5.71 5.84
CA PHE A 101 -16.44 5.42 4.53
C PHE A 101 -17.91 5.83 4.41
N ASN A 102 -18.72 5.60 5.43
CA ASN A 102 -20.16 5.86 5.38
C ASN A 102 -20.44 7.36 5.27
N ASP A 103 -19.69 8.19 6.02
CA ASP A 103 -19.81 9.64 5.95
C ASP A 103 -19.40 10.16 4.57
N ALA A 104 -18.37 9.57 3.96
CA ALA A 104 -17.87 9.95 2.64
C ALA A 104 -18.69 9.35 1.48
N GLU A 105 -19.63 8.42 1.73
CA GLU A 105 -20.23 7.59 0.69
C GLU A 105 -20.94 8.40 -0.39
N ASN A 106 -21.72 9.40 0.01
CA ASN A 106 -22.43 10.26 -0.94
C ASN A 106 -21.44 10.98 -1.87
N ASP A 107 -20.36 11.55 -1.32
CA ASP A 107 -19.36 12.25 -2.14
C ASP A 107 -18.61 11.26 -3.04
N LEU A 108 -18.33 10.06 -2.54
CA LEU A 108 -17.69 9.00 -3.31
C LEU A 108 -18.56 8.55 -4.48
N GLN A 109 -19.87 8.41 -4.29
CA GLN A 109 -20.81 8.06 -5.34
C GLN A 109 -20.82 9.11 -6.45
N HIS A 110 -20.94 10.40 -6.09
CA HIS A 110 -20.94 11.47 -7.08
C HIS A 110 -19.60 11.56 -7.83
N GLY A 111 -18.48 11.40 -7.11
CA GLY A 111 -17.15 11.41 -7.73
C GLY A 111 -16.87 10.18 -8.59
N TRP A 112 -17.46 9.02 -8.28
CA TRP A 112 -17.30 7.81 -9.09
C TRP A 112 -17.83 8.00 -10.50
N GLU A 113 -19.04 8.57 -10.65
CA GLU A 113 -19.62 8.83 -11.96
C GLU A 113 -18.78 9.79 -12.81
N GLN A 114 -18.00 10.68 -12.16
CA GLN A 114 -17.10 11.62 -12.83
C GLN A 114 -15.73 11.01 -13.18
N THR A 115 -15.29 10.00 -12.44
CA THR A 115 -13.90 9.49 -12.49
C THR A 115 -13.75 8.08 -13.05
N LYS A 116 -14.84 7.30 -13.17
CA LYS A 116 -14.82 5.90 -13.62
C LYS A 116 -14.29 5.69 -15.05
N GLY A 117 -14.22 6.76 -15.85
CA GLY A 117 -13.62 6.77 -17.17
C GLY A 117 -14.27 5.74 -18.10
N LYS A 118 -13.50 4.75 -18.54
CA LYS A 118 -14.00 3.65 -19.41
C LYS A 118 -14.72 2.54 -18.66
N SER A 119 -14.66 2.53 -17.32
CA SER A 119 -15.35 1.52 -16.51
C SER A 119 -16.86 1.62 -16.72
N GLN A 120 -17.49 0.45 -16.91
CA GLN A 120 -18.93 0.32 -17.09
C GLN A 120 -19.67 0.04 -15.77
N LEU A 121 -18.96 0.03 -14.63
CA LEU A 121 -19.59 -0.26 -13.34
C LEU A 121 -20.44 0.91 -12.87
N ALA A 122 -21.69 0.61 -12.49
CA ALA A 122 -22.50 1.50 -11.69
C ALA A 122 -21.93 1.60 -10.27
N TRP A 123 -22.21 2.70 -9.56
CA TRP A 123 -21.79 2.86 -8.17
C TRP A 123 -22.15 1.65 -7.29
N SER A 124 -23.34 1.08 -7.44
CA SER A 124 -23.77 -0.10 -6.65
C SER A 124 -22.82 -1.29 -6.77
N ASP A 125 -22.24 -1.50 -7.95
CA ASP A 125 -21.29 -2.58 -8.20
C ASP A 125 -19.88 -2.20 -7.75
N ALA A 126 -19.47 -0.95 -8.01
CA ALA A 126 -18.14 -0.45 -7.67
C ALA A 126 -17.94 -0.26 -6.15
N LYS A 127 -19.00 0.12 -5.42
CA LYS A 127 -18.97 0.49 -4.00
C LYS A 127 -18.23 -0.52 -3.13
N HIS A 128 -18.43 -1.82 -3.38
CA HIS A 128 -17.79 -2.86 -2.58
C HIS A 128 -16.27 -2.88 -2.75
N ALA A 129 -15.77 -2.80 -3.98
CA ALA A 129 -14.34 -2.72 -4.28
C ALA A 129 -13.74 -1.39 -3.77
N VAL A 130 -14.44 -0.27 -3.95
CA VAL A 130 -14.04 1.05 -3.41
C VAL A 130 -13.89 0.98 -1.89
N LYS A 131 -14.90 0.41 -1.20
CA LYS A 131 -14.90 0.27 0.26
C LYS A 131 -13.79 -0.64 0.77
N ASP A 132 -13.56 -1.77 0.12
CA ASP A 132 -12.52 -2.73 0.52
C ASP A 132 -11.13 -2.09 0.39
N SER A 133 -10.89 -1.39 -0.72
CA SER A 133 -9.65 -0.62 -0.90
C SER A 133 -9.49 0.54 0.09
N TRP A 134 -10.56 1.26 0.37
CA TRP A 134 -10.56 2.33 1.37
C TRP A 134 -10.21 1.82 2.77
N ASN A 135 -10.86 0.72 3.17
CA ASN A 135 -10.66 0.10 4.47
C ASN A 135 -9.22 -0.40 4.61
N ARG A 136 -8.67 -1.05 3.58
CA ARG A 136 -7.27 -1.49 3.59
C ARG A 136 -6.29 -0.34 3.85
N VAL A 137 -6.46 0.79 3.19
CA VAL A 137 -5.59 1.96 3.44
C VAL A 137 -5.82 2.52 4.84
N THR A 138 -7.06 2.52 5.33
CA THR A 138 -7.40 2.93 6.70
C THR A 138 -6.66 2.06 7.73
N ASP A 139 -6.75 0.74 7.58
CA ASP A 139 -6.17 -0.23 8.50
C ASP A 139 -4.63 -0.15 8.47
N ARG A 140 -4.04 -0.04 7.28
CA ARG A 140 -2.59 0.14 7.14
C ARG A 140 -2.11 1.44 7.78
N THR A 141 -2.86 2.54 7.63
CA THR A 141 -2.51 3.83 8.26
C THR A 141 -2.59 3.73 9.78
N ALA A 142 -3.63 3.09 10.32
CA ALA A 142 -3.75 2.86 11.76
C ALA A 142 -2.61 1.98 12.30
N HIS A 143 -2.22 0.94 11.55
CA HIS A 143 -1.10 0.06 11.89
C HIS A 143 0.24 0.83 11.90
N ASP A 144 0.48 1.66 10.88
CA ASP A 144 1.69 2.47 10.78
C ASP A 144 1.81 3.48 11.93
N ASN A 145 0.73 4.22 12.22
CA ASN A 145 0.67 5.15 13.33
C ASN A 145 0.94 4.46 14.69
N TYR A 146 0.37 3.27 14.89
CA TYR A 146 0.64 2.50 16.10
C TYR A 146 2.14 2.19 16.24
N TRP A 147 2.79 1.66 15.21
CA TRP A 147 4.22 1.34 15.32
C TRP A 147 5.11 2.57 15.37
N ARG A 148 4.75 3.65 14.69
CA ARG A 148 5.43 4.94 14.81
C ARG A 148 5.53 5.38 16.26
N GLU A 149 4.44 5.27 17.00
CA GLU A 149 4.36 5.64 18.42
C GLU A 149 5.03 4.61 19.35
N ASN A 150 4.99 3.33 19.01
CA ASN A 150 5.37 2.26 19.93
C ASN A 150 6.72 1.60 19.66
N HIS A 151 7.32 1.73 18.47
CA HIS A 151 8.54 0.98 18.08
C HIS A 151 9.72 1.19 19.03
N ALA A 152 9.91 2.42 19.53
CA ALA A 152 11.00 2.75 20.45
C ALA A 152 10.88 2.06 21.83
N THR A 153 9.70 1.54 22.17
CA THR A 153 9.47 0.78 23.41
C THR A 153 9.81 -0.71 23.27
N ARG A 154 10.09 -1.17 22.05
CA ARG A 154 10.31 -2.60 21.77
C ARG A 154 11.72 -3.02 22.15
N PRO A 155 11.92 -4.26 22.64
CA PRO A 155 13.22 -4.72 23.14
C PRO A 155 14.30 -4.78 22.05
N TYR A 156 13.91 -4.86 20.78
CA TYR A 156 14.81 -4.87 19.62
C TYR A 156 15.08 -3.46 19.04
N TYR A 157 14.60 -2.40 19.70
CA TYR A 157 14.89 -1.03 19.27
C TYR A 157 16.40 -0.74 19.36
N LYS A 158 16.96 -0.18 18.29
CA LYS A 158 18.35 0.26 18.23
C LYS A 158 18.43 1.79 18.28
N ALA A 159 19.18 2.31 19.25
CA ALA A 159 19.46 3.74 19.33
C ALA A 159 20.06 4.26 18.01
N GLY A 160 19.67 5.47 17.62
CA GLY A 160 20.11 6.09 16.36
C GLY A 160 19.40 5.60 15.10
N HIS A 161 18.44 4.68 15.22
CA HIS A 161 17.54 4.28 14.14
C HIS A 161 16.20 4.98 14.30
N THR A 162 15.63 5.42 13.18
CA THR A 162 14.38 6.16 13.15
C THR A 162 13.24 5.26 12.66
N TYR A 163 12.00 5.63 13.00
CA TYR A 163 10.85 4.93 12.48
C TYR A 163 10.81 4.98 10.95
N ASP A 164 10.77 6.18 10.38
CA ASP A 164 10.53 6.41 8.94
C ASP A 164 11.56 5.70 8.05
N ASP A 165 12.84 5.77 8.43
CA ASP A 165 13.90 5.30 7.56
C ASP A 165 14.25 3.83 7.81
N ASP A 166 14.18 3.37 9.06
CA ASP A 166 14.73 2.08 9.44
C ASP A 166 13.63 1.03 9.74
N TYR A 167 12.66 1.37 10.59
CA TYR A 167 11.67 0.39 11.10
C TYR A 167 10.37 0.32 10.31
N ALA A 168 9.89 1.42 9.73
CA ALA A 168 8.63 1.47 9.01
C ALA A 168 8.57 0.46 7.86
N PRO A 169 9.64 0.26 7.04
CA PRO A 169 9.63 -0.78 6.01
C PRO A 169 9.45 -2.19 6.59
N ALA A 170 10.03 -2.48 7.76
CA ALA A 170 9.94 -3.80 8.38
C ALA A 170 8.52 -4.09 8.93
N TYR A 171 7.89 -3.10 9.57
CA TYR A 171 6.51 -3.24 10.06
C TYR A 171 5.51 -3.34 8.90
N ARG A 172 5.64 -2.50 7.86
CA ARG A 172 4.79 -2.59 6.65
C ARG A 172 4.94 -3.94 5.96
N TYR A 173 6.18 -4.41 5.85
CA TYR A 173 6.45 -5.71 5.24
C TYR A 173 5.82 -6.87 6.03
N GLY A 174 5.84 -6.80 7.36
CA GLY A 174 5.15 -7.77 8.22
C GLY A 174 3.63 -7.73 8.04
N TYR A 175 3.05 -6.52 8.02
CA TYR A 175 1.62 -6.31 7.80
C TYR A 175 1.13 -6.85 6.46
N ASP A 176 1.81 -6.50 5.37
CA ASP A 176 1.41 -6.93 4.02
C ASP A 176 1.62 -8.43 3.82
N SER A 177 2.68 -8.97 4.40
CA SER A 177 2.98 -10.40 4.33
C SER A 177 1.98 -11.26 5.09
N ALA A 178 1.51 -10.84 6.27
CA ALA A 178 0.49 -11.58 7.03
C ALA A 178 -0.81 -11.77 6.22
N HIS A 179 -1.21 -10.76 5.44
CA HIS A 179 -2.37 -10.87 4.56
C HIS A 179 -2.10 -11.78 3.34
N THR A 180 -0.88 -11.75 2.82
CA THR A 180 -0.50 -12.51 1.62
C THR A 180 -0.34 -14.00 1.91
N HIS A 181 0.16 -14.32 3.10
CA HIS A 181 0.44 -15.67 3.58
C HIS A 181 -0.58 -16.16 4.61
N ALA A 182 -1.81 -15.61 4.59
CA ALA A 182 -2.86 -15.98 5.51
C ALA A 182 -3.02 -17.51 5.61
N GLY A 183 -3.02 -18.05 6.83
CA GLY A 183 -3.07 -19.49 7.12
C GLY A 183 -1.70 -20.17 7.23
N ARG A 184 -0.59 -19.44 7.08
CA ARG A 184 0.75 -19.88 7.50
C ARG A 184 1.16 -19.17 8.78
N THR A 185 2.01 -19.80 9.58
CA THR A 185 2.67 -19.13 10.70
C THR A 185 3.84 -18.27 10.21
N PHE A 186 4.27 -17.29 11.01
CA PHE A 186 5.45 -16.49 10.71
C PHE A 186 6.68 -17.38 10.42
N ASP A 187 6.91 -18.40 11.24
CA ASP A 187 8.08 -19.28 11.12
C ASP A 187 8.07 -20.09 9.81
N GLN A 188 6.88 -20.47 9.31
CA GLN A 188 6.74 -21.13 8.00
C GLN A 188 7.03 -20.18 6.83
N ALA A 189 6.73 -18.88 6.99
CA ALA A 189 6.97 -17.87 5.98
C ALA A 189 8.37 -17.23 6.10
N GLU A 190 9.09 -17.45 7.20
CA GLU A 190 10.30 -16.68 7.54
C GLU A 190 11.36 -16.71 6.42
N ASN A 191 11.61 -17.88 5.83
CA ASN A 191 12.55 -18.00 4.73
C ASN A 191 12.12 -17.15 3.54
N ASP A 192 10.85 -17.20 3.13
CA ASP A 192 10.33 -16.37 2.03
C ASP A 192 10.48 -14.88 2.37
N LEU A 193 10.19 -14.51 3.62
CA LEU A 193 10.30 -13.13 4.10
C LEU A 193 11.74 -12.62 4.09
N GLN A 194 12.69 -13.44 4.54
CA GLN A 194 14.11 -13.12 4.54
C GLN A 194 14.62 -12.81 3.13
N HIS A 195 14.27 -13.65 2.16
CA HIS A 195 14.68 -13.44 0.76
C HIS A 195 14.06 -12.15 0.21
N GLY A 196 12.79 -11.89 0.56
CA GLY A 196 12.05 -10.70 0.14
C GLY A 196 12.57 -9.38 0.74
N TRP A 197 13.12 -9.40 1.95
CA TRP A 197 13.49 -8.19 2.69
C TRP A 197 14.46 -7.29 1.93
N GLU A 198 15.46 -7.86 1.25
CA GLU A 198 16.44 -7.05 0.51
C GLU A 198 15.82 -6.31 -0.69
N GLN A 199 14.69 -6.80 -1.23
CA GLN A 199 13.97 -6.09 -2.29
C GLN A 199 12.99 -5.05 -1.74
N THR A 200 12.53 -5.18 -0.49
CA THR A 200 11.49 -4.30 0.09
C THR A 200 12.03 -3.22 1.04
N LYS A 201 13.18 -3.42 1.67
CA LYS A 201 13.74 -2.54 2.71
C LYS A 201 14.04 -1.11 2.25
N GLY A 202 14.20 -0.88 0.95
CA GLY A 202 14.50 0.42 0.37
C GLY A 202 15.76 1.05 0.99
N LYS A 203 15.60 2.22 1.64
CA LYS A 203 16.71 2.93 2.32
C LYS A 203 17.00 2.44 3.75
N SER A 204 16.23 1.49 4.26
CA SER A 204 16.42 0.98 5.63
C SER A 204 17.80 0.35 5.78
N LYS A 205 18.45 0.70 6.88
CA LYS A 205 19.76 0.17 7.25
C LYS A 205 19.67 -1.16 7.98
N LEU A 206 18.47 -1.62 8.33
CA LEU A 206 18.28 -2.86 9.07
C LEU A 206 18.64 -4.06 8.19
N ALA A 207 19.54 -4.90 8.68
CA ALA A 207 19.70 -6.26 8.17
C ALA A 207 18.47 -7.10 8.53
N TRP A 208 18.23 -8.20 7.82
CA TRP A 208 17.11 -9.10 8.11
C TRP A 208 17.08 -9.53 9.59
N SER A 209 18.23 -9.83 10.18
CA SER A 209 18.35 -10.22 11.60
C SER A 209 17.73 -9.21 12.57
N ASP A 210 17.74 -7.92 12.19
CA ASP A 210 17.16 -6.85 12.99
C ASP A 210 15.70 -6.61 12.61
N ALA A 211 15.43 -6.54 11.30
CA ALA A 211 14.10 -6.28 10.75
C ALA A 211 13.09 -7.39 11.09
N LYS A 212 13.54 -8.65 11.17
CA LYS A 212 12.72 -9.84 11.49
C LYS A 212 11.81 -9.61 12.69
N HIS A 213 12.32 -8.99 13.75
CA HIS A 213 11.55 -8.78 14.98
C HIS A 213 10.39 -7.80 14.78
N ALA A 214 10.64 -6.69 14.08
CA ALA A 214 9.61 -5.72 13.72
C ALA A 214 8.60 -6.31 12.73
N THR A 215 9.07 -7.08 11.74
CA THR A 215 8.22 -7.80 10.79
C THR A 215 7.33 -8.82 11.51
N LYS A 216 7.86 -9.60 12.45
CA LYS A 216 7.11 -10.58 13.26
C LYS A 216 6.08 -9.91 14.15
N ASP A 217 6.45 -8.83 14.83
CA ASP A 217 5.52 -8.04 15.66
C ASP A 217 4.34 -7.48 14.84
N ALA A 218 4.61 -6.92 13.65
CA ALA A 218 3.56 -6.46 12.75
C ALA A 218 2.65 -7.59 12.27
N TRP A 219 3.24 -8.73 11.92
CA TRP A 219 2.51 -9.92 11.50
C TRP A 219 1.55 -10.41 12.59
N HIS A 220 2.06 -10.63 13.80
CA HIS A 220 1.23 -11.11 14.92
C HIS A 220 0.13 -10.11 15.30
N ARG A 221 0.37 -8.80 15.12
CA ARG A 221 -0.67 -7.78 15.32
C ARG A 221 -1.81 -7.91 14.32
N VAL A 222 -1.54 -8.33 13.09
CA VAL A 222 -2.57 -8.61 12.09
C VAL A 222 -3.35 -9.86 12.46
N GLU A 223 -2.66 -10.96 12.80
CA GLU A 223 -3.29 -12.21 13.26
C GLU A 223 -4.19 -11.98 14.47
N SER A 224 -3.69 -11.30 15.50
CA SER A 224 -4.46 -10.97 16.71
C SER A 224 -5.72 -10.13 16.45
N ALA A 225 -5.81 -9.44 15.31
CA ALA A 225 -6.95 -8.63 14.92
C ALA A 225 -7.96 -9.41 14.05
N LEU A 226 -7.61 -10.59 13.54
CA LEU A 226 -8.49 -11.44 12.75
C LEU A 226 -9.33 -12.33 13.69
N PRO A 227 -10.67 -12.30 13.61
CA PRO A 227 -11.50 -13.24 14.36
C PRO A 227 -11.42 -14.63 13.69
N GLY A 228 -10.47 -15.47 14.09
CA GLY A 228 -10.37 -16.84 13.55
C GLY A 228 -9.24 -17.76 14.03
N ASP A 229 -8.17 -17.26 14.66
CA ASP A 229 -6.98 -18.04 15.01
C ASP A 229 -6.69 -17.99 16.53
N ALA A 230 -7.37 -18.89 17.22
CA ALA A 230 -7.09 -19.27 18.60
C ALA A 230 -6.02 -20.39 18.69
N ASP A 231 -4.94 -20.34 17.92
CA ASP A 231 -3.78 -21.22 18.13
C ASP A 231 -2.68 -20.48 18.88
N ARG A 232 -2.99 -20.22 20.16
CA ARG A 232 -2.06 -19.86 21.24
C ARG A 232 -0.67 -20.49 21.05
N ASP A 233 0.27 -19.77 20.45
CA ASP A 233 1.71 -19.96 20.68
C ASP A 233 2.20 -18.86 21.63
N GLY A 234 1.77 -18.99 22.88
CA GLY A 234 2.29 -18.17 23.97
C GLY A 234 3.81 -18.33 24.12
N TYR A 235 4.46 -17.18 24.29
CA TYR A 235 5.82 -16.87 24.78
C TYR A 235 6.67 -18.03 25.32
#